data_AF-A0A0M3KK95-F1
#
_entry.id   AF-A0A0M3KK95-F1
#
_cell.length_a   1.000
_cell.length_b   1.000
_cell.length_c   1.000
_cell.angle_alpha   90.00
_cell.angle_beta   90.00
_cell.angle_gamma   90.00
#
_symmetry.space_group_name_H-M   'P 1'
#
loop_
_entity.id
_entity.type
_entity.pdbx_description
1 polymer ?
#
loop_
_entity_poly.entity_id
_entity_poly.type
_entity_poly.pdbx_seq_one_letter_code
_entity_poly.pdbx_strand_id
1 'polypeptide(L)'
;MSEAHQRQLLLFAETPHVYLKEYSKEFQKGFLLVLKNTFGTKRVRANEVYQEYIRDKLHVHMNSTTWHTLTNFINYLGSEGICRVDLTEKGWFIALIDQEEEMRKAEAAQKVKANYDDEQHHQQLLAERAERSD
;
A
#
# COMPACT_ATOMS: atom_id res chain seq x y z
N MET A 1 10.11 -31.88 -34.57
CA MET A 1 9.41 -31.24 -33.43
C MET A 1 8.33 -32.23 -32.99
N SER A 2 8.46 -32.84 -31.81
CA SER A 2 7.65 -34.00 -31.38
C SER A 2 6.33 -33.58 -30.74
N GLU A 3 5.24 -34.31 -31.03
CA GLU A 3 3.91 -34.16 -30.42
C GLU A 3 3.94 -34.12 -28.88
N ALA A 4 4.92 -34.78 -28.24
CA ALA A 4 5.08 -34.75 -26.79
C ALA A 4 5.42 -33.35 -26.25
N HIS A 5 6.19 -32.56 -27.02
CA HIS A 5 6.49 -31.17 -26.68
C HIS A 5 5.28 -30.26 -26.90
N GLN A 6 4.45 -30.58 -27.90
CA GLN A 6 3.22 -29.86 -28.21
C GLN A 6 2.10 -30.16 -27.18
N ARG A 7 2.03 -31.39 -26.67
CA ARG A 7 1.10 -31.77 -25.58
C ARG A 7 1.51 -31.18 -24.22
N GLN A 8 2.81 -31.05 -23.95
CA GLN A 8 3.26 -30.32 -22.76
C GLN A 8 2.80 -28.86 -22.83
N LEU A 9 2.98 -28.18 -23.97
CA LEU A 9 2.49 -26.81 -24.15
C LEU A 9 0.97 -26.67 -23.96
N LEU A 10 0.17 -27.67 -24.37
CA LEU A 10 -1.29 -27.66 -24.20
C LEU A 10 -1.72 -27.87 -22.73
N LEU A 11 -1.01 -28.72 -21.97
CA LEU A 11 -1.21 -28.86 -20.52
C LEU A 11 -0.78 -27.60 -19.76
N PHE A 12 0.21 -26.85 -20.26
CA PHE A 12 0.57 -25.52 -19.74
C PHE A 12 -0.48 -24.44 -20.06
N ALA A 13 -1.27 -24.62 -21.13
CA ALA A 13 -2.34 -23.72 -21.51
C ALA A 13 -3.64 -23.92 -20.72
N GLU A 14 -3.80 -25.03 -19.98
CA GLU A 14 -5.04 -25.39 -19.27
C GLU A 14 -5.16 -24.85 -17.83
N THR A 15 -4.12 -24.19 -17.28
CA THR A 15 -4.25 -23.44 -16.00
C THR A 15 -3.61 -22.04 -16.01
N PRO A 16 -3.96 -21.15 -16.96
CA PRO A 16 -3.38 -19.79 -17.00
C PRO A 16 -3.61 -19.01 -15.70
N HIS A 17 -4.75 -19.27 -15.04
CA HIS A 17 -5.16 -18.56 -13.83
C HIS A 17 -4.29 -18.86 -12.60
N VAL A 18 -3.72 -20.06 -12.48
CA VAL A 18 -2.91 -20.43 -11.31
C VAL A 18 -1.55 -19.72 -11.37
N TYR A 19 -0.92 -19.74 -12.54
CA TYR A 19 0.35 -19.03 -12.78
C TYR A 19 0.20 -17.52 -12.64
N LEU A 20 -0.90 -16.96 -13.15
CA LEU A 20 -1.17 -15.54 -13.09
C LEU A 20 -1.28 -15.03 -11.64
N LYS A 21 -1.88 -15.81 -10.73
CA LYS A 21 -1.94 -15.49 -9.31
C LYS A 21 -0.56 -15.52 -8.63
N GLU A 22 0.27 -16.50 -8.97
CA GLU A 22 1.62 -16.62 -8.38
C GLU A 22 2.54 -15.50 -8.89
N TYR A 23 2.55 -15.24 -10.20
CA TYR A 23 3.29 -14.12 -10.77
C TYR A 23 2.84 -12.77 -10.22
N SER A 24 1.54 -12.58 -9.98
CA SER A 24 1.05 -11.35 -9.34
C SER A 24 1.58 -11.20 -7.92
N LYS A 25 1.64 -12.27 -7.13
CA LYS A 25 2.25 -12.24 -5.79
C LYS A 25 3.74 -11.95 -5.83
N GLU A 26 4.48 -12.59 -6.74
CA GLU A 26 5.91 -12.36 -6.90
C GLU A 26 6.21 -10.93 -7.33
N PHE A 27 5.46 -10.41 -8.31
CA PHE A 27 5.54 -9.02 -8.74
C PHE A 27 5.29 -8.05 -7.57
N GLN A 28 4.20 -8.25 -6.84
CA GLN A 28 3.85 -7.40 -5.69
C GLN A 28 4.95 -7.43 -4.62
N LYS A 29 5.45 -8.62 -4.26
CA LYS A 29 6.54 -8.76 -3.28
C LYS A 29 7.81 -8.04 -3.74
N GLY A 30 8.21 -8.26 -4.99
CA GLY A 30 9.40 -7.63 -5.55
C GLY A 30 9.28 -6.10 -5.63
N PHE A 31 8.14 -5.59 -6.06
CA PHE A 31 7.87 -4.16 -6.10
C PHE A 31 7.92 -3.52 -4.70
N LEU A 32 7.26 -4.14 -3.71
CA LEU A 32 7.25 -3.65 -2.33
C LEU A 32 8.64 -3.74 -1.68
N LEU A 33 9.46 -4.74 -2.04
CA LEU A 33 10.83 -4.84 -1.58
C LEU A 33 11.68 -3.67 -2.08
N VAL A 34 11.55 -3.31 -3.37
CA VAL A 34 12.24 -2.15 -3.95
C VAL A 34 11.78 -0.86 -3.29
N LEU A 35 10.46 -0.70 -3.09
CA LEU A 35 9.88 0.45 -2.40
C LEU A 35 10.45 0.59 -0.98
N LYS A 36 10.43 -0.49 -0.21
CA LYS A 36 10.89 -0.52 1.19
C LYS A 36 12.40 -0.27 1.29
N ASN A 37 13.21 -0.95 0.48
CA ASN A 37 14.68 -0.88 0.60
C ASN A 37 15.25 0.45 0.09
N THR A 38 14.65 1.02 -0.96
CA THR A 38 15.21 2.21 -1.63
C THR A 38 14.59 3.51 -1.10
N PHE A 39 13.28 3.50 -0.84
CA PHE A 39 12.53 4.71 -0.50
C PHE A 39 11.95 4.70 0.92
N GLY A 40 11.81 3.52 1.54
CA GLY A 40 11.26 3.35 2.88
C GLY A 40 9.79 3.76 2.94
N THR A 41 9.46 4.64 3.88
CA THR A 41 8.11 5.21 4.08
C THR A 41 7.92 6.58 3.41
N LYS A 42 8.90 7.03 2.61
CA LYS A 42 8.82 8.32 1.92
C LYS A 42 7.83 8.26 0.77
N ARG A 43 7.15 9.39 0.53
CA ARG A 43 6.31 9.61 -0.64
C ARG A 43 7.17 9.75 -1.89
N VAL A 44 6.98 8.85 -2.86
CA VAL A 44 7.74 8.75 -4.12
C VAL A 44 6.80 8.55 -5.30
N ARG A 45 7.22 8.90 -6.52
CA ARG A 45 6.43 8.61 -7.72
C ARG A 45 6.40 7.11 -8.01
N ALA A 46 5.23 6.57 -8.27
CA ALA A 46 5.05 5.15 -8.59
C ALA A 46 5.91 4.71 -9.80
N ASN A 47 6.03 5.58 -10.81
CA ASN A 47 6.86 5.34 -11.98
C ASN A 47 8.34 5.17 -11.62
N GLU A 48 8.87 5.93 -10.66
CA GLU A 48 10.28 5.81 -10.26
C GLU A 48 10.55 4.45 -9.61
N VAL A 49 9.65 4.00 -8.75
CA VAL A 49 9.75 2.68 -8.10
C VAL A 49 9.64 1.56 -9.13
N TYR A 50 8.72 1.69 -10.09
CA TYR A 50 8.59 0.73 -11.19
C TYR A 50 9.85 0.65 -12.05
N GLN A 51 10.47 1.80 -12.39
CA GLN A 51 11.72 1.84 -13.16
C GLN A 51 12.89 1.20 -12.40
N GLU A 52 12.98 1.40 -11.08
CA GLU A 52 13.97 0.71 -10.26
C GLU A 52 13.70 -0.80 -10.20
N TYR A 53 12.43 -1.21 -10.10
CA TYR A 53 12.06 -2.62 -10.08
C TYR A 53 12.45 -3.36 -11.37
N ILE A 54 12.14 -2.78 -12.53
CA ILE A 54 12.43 -3.41 -13.82
C ILE A 54 13.92 -3.35 -14.22
N ARG A 55 14.76 -2.68 -13.43
CA ARG A 55 16.22 -2.62 -13.65
C ARG A 55 16.87 -3.99 -13.46
N ASP A 56 16.35 -4.82 -12.57
CA ASP A 56 16.79 -6.21 -12.42
C ASP A 56 16.20 -7.05 -13.57
N LYS A 57 17.02 -7.69 -14.40
CA LYS A 57 16.52 -8.47 -15.55
C LYS A 57 15.77 -9.74 -15.19
N LEU A 58 15.83 -10.19 -13.94
CA LEU A 58 15.15 -11.40 -13.45
C LEU A 58 13.77 -11.10 -12.82
N HIS A 59 13.30 -9.86 -12.91
CA HIS A 59 12.00 -9.46 -12.37
C HIS A 59 10.82 -10.05 -13.16
N VAL A 60 9.69 -10.25 -12.47
CA VAL A 60 8.42 -10.62 -13.12
C VAL A 60 7.85 -9.39 -13.81
N HIS A 61 7.63 -9.48 -15.13
CA HIS A 61 7.08 -8.34 -15.86
C HIS A 61 5.58 -8.16 -15.57
N MET A 62 5.14 -6.90 -15.50
CA MET A 62 3.74 -6.51 -15.21
C MET A 62 2.72 -7.18 -16.15
N ASN A 63 3.07 -7.34 -17.44
CA ASN A 63 2.23 -8.01 -18.44
C ASN A 63 1.87 -9.47 -18.09
N SER A 64 2.62 -10.10 -17.18
CA SER A 64 2.41 -11.48 -16.74
C SER A 64 1.54 -11.58 -15.47
N THR A 65 0.92 -10.47 -15.05
CA THR A 65 0.13 -10.37 -13.80
C THR A 65 -1.33 -9.97 -14.06
N THR A 66 -2.15 -9.94 -13.01
CA THR A 66 -3.52 -9.41 -13.05
C THR A 66 -3.57 -7.91 -13.35
N TRP A 67 -2.47 -7.18 -13.13
CA TRP A 67 -2.42 -5.73 -13.30
C TRP A 67 -1.72 -5.37 -14.61
N HIS A 68 -2.52 -5.14 -15.65
CA HIS A 68 -1.98 -4.80 -16.97
C HIS A 68 -1.45 -3.36 -17.07
N THR A 69 -1.72 -2.52 -16.08
CA THR A 69 -1.23 -1.13 -16.02
C THR A 69 -0.74 -0.82 -14.62
N LEU A 70 0.27 0.05 -14.54
CA LEU A 70 0.81 0.49 -13.25
C LEU A 70 -0.28 1.16 -12.41
N THR A 71 -1.16 1.94 -13.03
CA THR A 71 -2.30 2.59 -12.36
C THR A 71 -3.22 1.58 -11.69
N ASN A 72 -3.57 0.47 -12.35
CA ASN A 72 -4.41 -0.57 -11.73
C ASN A 72 -3.72 -1.19 -10.52
N PHE A 73 -2.40 -1.43 -10.62
CA PHE A 73 -1.61 -1.94 -9.51
C PHE A 73 -1.53 -0.95 -8.34
N ILE A 74 -1.31 0.34 -8.60
CA ILE A 74 -1.26 1.36 -7.55
C ILE A 74 -2.62 1.50 -6.84
N ASN A 75 -3.72 1.52 -7.59
CA ASN A 75 -5.05 1.55 -7.00
C ASN A 75 -5.30 0.33 -6.11
N TYR A 76 -4.85 -0.86 -6.53
CA TYR A 76 -4.91 -2.08 -5.70
C TYR A 76 -4.11 -1.94 -4.40
N LEU A 77 -2.87 -1.42 -4.46
CA LEU A 77 -2.07 -1.20 -3.25
C LEU A 77 -2.73 -0.23 -2.27
N GLY A 78 -3.45 0.76 -2.78
CA GLY A 78 -4.24 1.69 -1.99
C GLY A 78 -5.48 1.05 -1.37
N SER A 79 -6.23 0.25 -2.13
CA SER A 79 -7.44 -0.41 -1.63
C SER A 79 -7.15 -1.47 -0.56
N GLU A 80 -6.01 -2.16 -0.67
CA GLU A 80 -5.57 -3.14 0.34
C GLU A 80 -4.93 -2.49 1.57
N GLY A 81 -4.75 -1.17 1.59
CA GLY A 81 -4.10 -0.46 2.70
C GLY A 81 -2.62 -0.76 2.86
N ILE A 82 -1.94 -1.19 1.80
CA ILE A 82 -0.50 -1.49 1.80
C ILE A 82 0.31 -0.20 1.60
N CYS A 83 -0.19 0.69 0.74
CA CYS A 83 0.45 1.97 0.45
C CYS A 83 -0.57 3.10 0.54
N ARG A 84 -0.12 4.27 1.01
CA ARG A 84 -0.85 5.53 0.80
C ARG A 84 -0.64 5.93 -0.65
N VAL A 85 -1.73 6.19 -1.36
CA VAL A 85 -1.71 6.52 -2.79
C VAL A 85 -2.32 7.89 -3.01
N ASP A 86 -1.63 8.74 -3.76
CA ASP A 86 -2.12 10.07 -4.13
C ASP A 86 -2.01 10.27 -5.64
N LEU A 87 -3.07 10.77 -6.28
CA LEU A 87 -3.03 11.23 -7.66
C LEU A 87 -2.79 12.74 -7.68
N THR A 88 -1.78 13.18 -8.44
CA THR A 88 -1.49 14.59 -8.69
C THR A 88 -1.35 14.84 -10.20
N GLU A 89 -1.25 16.10 -10.60
CA GLU A 89 -0.96 16.49 -12.00
C GLU A 89 0.35 15.87 -12.54
N LYS A 90 1.30 15.57 -11.64
CA LYS A 90 2.60 14.95 -11.98
C LYS A 90 2.55 13.41 -12.02
N GLY A 91 1.37 12.82 -11.81
CA GLY A 91 1.13 11.38 -11.81
C GLY A 91 0.86 10.80 -10.41
N TRP A 92 0.98 9.47 -10.32
CA TRP A 92 0.72 8.68 -9.11
C TRP A 92 1.90 8.71 -8.14
N PHE A 93 1.63 9.04 -6.89
CA PHE A 93 2.56 8.96 -5.78
C PHE A 93 2.14 7.85 -4.81
N ILE A 94 3.14 7.17 -4.25
CA ILE A 94 2.96 6.09 -3.28
C ILE A 94 3.89 6.28 -2.09
N ALA A 95 3.44 5.86 -0.91
CA ALA A 95 4.25 5.73 0.29
C ALA A 95 3.88 4.44 1.02
N LEU A 96 4.87 3.65 1.44
CA LEU A 96 4.62 2.43 2.19
C LEU A 96 3.96 2.76 3.54
N ILE A 97 2.88 2.04 3.88
CA ILE A 97 2.24 2.15 5.19
C ILE A 97 2.99 1.24 6.16
N ASP A 98 3.55 1.84 7.21
CA ASP A 98 4.05 1.11 8.35
C ASP A 98 2.89 0.92 9.35
N GLN A 99 2.34 -0.28 9.41
CA GLN A 99 1.17 -0.57 10.25
C GLN A 99 1.44 -0.37 11.74
N GLU A 100 2.69 -0.55 12.20
CA GLU A 100 3.05 -0.34 13.61
C GLU A 100 3.06 1.15 13.95
N GLU A 101 3.64 1.96 13.08
CA GLU A 101 3.63 3.42 13.23
C GLU A 101 2.21 4.01 13.09
N GLU A 102 1.38 3.43 12.23
CA GLU A 102 -0.01 3.85 12.07
C GLU A 102 -0.84 3.57 13.33
N MET A 103 -0.69 2.39 13.94
CA MET A 103 -1.33 2.08 15.22
C MET A 103 -0.87 3.03 16.32
N ARG A 104 0.44 3.29 16.41
CA ARG A 104 1.00 4.19 17.42
C ARG A 104 0.47 5.62 17.30
N LYS A 105 0.33 6.12 16.06
CA LYS A 105 -0.27 7.44 15.79
C LYS A 105 -1.76 7.47 16.11
N ALA A 106 -2.50 6.41 15.78
CA ALA A 106 -3.91 6.31 16.11
C ALA A 106 -4.14 6.33 17.63
N GLU A 107 -3.34 5.56 18.40
CA GLU A 107 -3.39 5.57 19.86
C GLU A 107 -3.04 6.94 20.45
N ALA A 108 -2.00 7.60 19.92
CA ALA A 108 -1.62 8.94 20.37
C ALA A 108 -2.74 9.97 20.09
N ALA A 109 -3.33 9.94 18.90
CA ALA A 109 -4.43 10.81 18.53
C ALA A 109 -5.68 10.57 19.40
N GLN A 110 -5.97 9.31 19.73
CA GLN A 110 -7.08 8.97 20.63
C GLN A 110 -6.85 9.48 22.05
N LYS A 111 -5.62 9.33 22.59
CA LYS A 111 -5.26 9.88 23.91
C LYS A 111 -5.36 11.40 23.96
N VAL A 112 -4.90 12.09 22.91
CA VAL A 112 -5.01 13.56 22.84
C VAL A 112 -6.47 14.01 22.81
N LYS A 113 -7.33 13.34 22.03
CA LYS A 113 -8.76 13.64 22.02
C LYS A 113 -9.41 13.40 23.38
N ALA A 114 -9.12 12.27 24.01
CA ALA A 114 -9.65 11.95 25.33
C ALA A 114 -9.24 12.99 26.39
N ASN A 115 -7.96 13.42 26.39
CA ASN A 115 -7.48 14.43 27.31
C ASN A 115 -8.14 15.80 27.07
N TYR A 116 -8.33 16.18 25.80
CA TYR A 116 -8.99 17.44 25.46
C TYR A 116 -10.45 17.46 25.91
N ASP A 117 -11.20 16.36 25.68
CA ASP A 117 -12.58 16.24 26.12
C ASP A 117 -12.70 16.29 27.66
N ASP A 118 -11.76 15.67 28.39
CA ASP A 118 -11.72 15.71 29.86
C ASP A 118 -11.42 17.12 30.40
N GLU A 119 -10.44 17.81 29.81
CA GLU A 119 -10.11 19.21 30.16
C GLU A 119 -11.29 20.16 29.91
N GLN A 120 -11.99 20.01 28.78
CA GLN A 120 -13.17 20.82 28.47
C GLN A 120 -14.29 20.61 29.50
N HIS A 121 -14.56 19.35 29.85
CA HIS A 121 -15.56 19.02 30.87
C HIS A 121 -15.17 19.57 32.25
N HIS A 122 -13.88 19.47 32.62
CA HIS A 122 -13.37 20.00 33.89
C HIS A 122 -13.50 21.52 33.96
N GLN A 123 -13.18 22.25 32.88
CA GLN A 123 -13.32 23.70 32.81
C GLN A 123 -14.78 24.14 32.93
N GLN A 124 -15.73 23.45 32.29
CA GLN A 124 -17.16 23.75 32.42
C GLN A 124 -17.66 23.59 33.87
N LEU A 125 -17.25 22.52 34.55
CA LEU A 125 -17.63 22.30 35.95
C LEU A 125 -17.07 23.37 36.89
N LEU A 126 -15.84 23.84 36.64
CA LEU A 126 -15.25 24.93 37.43
C LEU A 126 -15.97 26.26 37.19
N ALA A 127 -16.33 26.58 35.94
CA ALA A 127 -17.07 27.79 35.60
C ALA A 127 -18.46 27.81 36.26
N GLU A 128 -19.21 26.70 36.20
CA GLU A 128 -20.54 26.61 36.82
C GLU A 128 -20.49 26.78 38.35
N ARG A 129 -19.43 26.29 39.00
CA ARG A 129 -19.23 26.49 40.45
C ARG A 129 -18.89 27.94 40.80
N ALA A 130 -18.10 28.62 39.96
CA ALA A 130 -17.77 30.03 40.16
C ALA A 130 -19.01 30.92 40.01
N GLU A 131 -19.84 30.70 38.97
CA GLU A 131 -21.08 31.47 38.74
C GLU A 131 -22.13 31.28 39.86
N ARG A 132 -22.15 30.14 40.54
CA ARG A 132 -23.09 29.89 41.66
C ARG A 132 -22.62 30.46 43.00
N SER A 133 -21.39 30.97 43.08
CA SER A 133 -20.77 31.43 44.32
C SER A 133 -20.75 32.97 44.47
N ASP A 134 -21.26 33.70 43.48
CA ASP A 134 -21.58 35.14 43.50
C ASP A 134 -23.10 35.36 43.62
#